data_AF-A0A1F8RBW5-F1
#
_entry.id   AF-A0A1F8RBW5-F1
#
_cell.length_a   1.000
_cell.length_b   1.000
_cell.length_c   1.000
_cell.angle_alpha   90.00
_cell.angle_beta   90.00
_cell.angle_gamma   90.00
#
_symmetry.space_group_name_H-M   'P 1'
#
loop_
_entity.id
_entity.type
_entity.pdbx_description
1 polymer ?
#
loop_
_entity_poly.entity_id
_entity_poly.type
_entity_poly.pdbx_seq_one_letter_code
_entity_poly.pdbx_strand_id
1 'polypeptide(L)'
;MSTIPDSESTPPPESAKAQHTLGPWRIGAHGGIVADVPIADGVEGTEDTTFYGGYLICETVAPCNQPLIAAAPDLLAALERLLRTKATHSEPTCPLDGPCASCQARSAIAKAQERAS
;
A
#
# COMPACT_ATOMS: atom_id res chain seq x y z
N MET A 1 27.40 1.01 -51.14
CA MET A 1 26.69 0.17 -50.15
C MET A 1 27.22 0.54 -48.78
N SER A 2 26.54 1.43 -48.07
CA SER A 2 26.87 1.77 -46.68
C SER A 2 25.78 1.20 -45.79
N THR A 3 26.14 0.24 -44.96
CA THR A 3 25.32 -0.32 -43.90
C THR A 3 25.29 0.65 -42.71
N ILE A 4 24.09 1.04 -42.30
CA ILE A 4 23.84 1.79 -41.07
C ILE A 4 23.92 0.78 -39.92
N PRO A 5 24.67 1.04 -38.84
CA PRO A 5 24.67 0.13 -37.68
C PRO A 5 23.34 0.27 -36.93
N ASP A 6 22.73 -0.87 -36.65
CA ASP A 6 21.51 -1.01 -35.86
C ASP A 6 21.69 -0.33 -34.50
N SER A 7 20.79 0.62 -34.20
CA SER A 7 20.68 1.24 -32.89
C SER A 7 20.36 0.17 -31.86
N GLU A 8 21.32 -0.08 -30.97
CA GLU A 8 21.20 -0.94 -29.81
C GLU A 8 20.06 -0.44 -28.92
N SER A 9 18.95 -1.18 -28.93
CA SER A 9 17.77 -0.90 -28.12
C SER A 9 18.12 -1.16 -26.65
N THR A 10 18.47 -0.11 -25.92
CA THR A 10 18.64 -0.18 -24.48
C THR A 10 17.30 -0.62 -23.86
N PRO A 11 17.24 -1.71 -23.09
CA PRO A 11 16.00 -2.09 -22.43
C PRO A 11 15.55 -0.95 -21.50
N PRO A 12 14.24 -0.64 -21.43
CA PRO A 12 13.75 0.40 -20.53
C PRO A 12 14.19 0.10 -19.11
N PRO A 13 14.55 1.12 -18.31
CA PRO A 13 14.98 0.92 -16.93
C PRO A 13 13.92 0.10 -16.20
N GLU A 14 14.36 -0.97 -15.53
CA GLU A 14 13.55 -1.79 -14.65
C GLU A 14 12.75 -0.86 -13.75
N SER A 15 11.43 -0.84 -13.92
CA SER A 15 10.55 0.12 -13.25
C SER A 15 10.77 0.01 -11.75
N ALA A 16 11.40 1.02 -11.16
CA ALA A 16 11.59 1.08 -9.72
C ALA A 16 10.21 0.91 -9.08
N LYS A 17 10.03 -0.16 -8.29
CA LYS A 17 8.76 -0.41 -7.63
C LYS A 17 8.39 0.82 -6.80
N ALA A 18 7.24 1.41 -7.10
CA ALA A 18 6.69 2.48 -6.29
C ALA A 18 6.56 1.99 -4.84
N GLN A 19 7.13 2.74 -3.90
CA GLN A 19 7.01 2.49 -2.47
C GLN A 19 5.90 3.38 -1.91
N HIS A 20 5.20 2.90 -0.90
CA HIS A 20 4.25 3.68 -0.12
C HIS A 20 4.83 3.93 1.28
N THR A 21 4.34 4.98 1.95
CA THR A 21 4.74 5.26 3.33
C THR A 21 4.45 4.08 4.23
N LEU A 22 5.25 3.91 5.28
CA LEU A 22 5.09 2.82 6.22
C LEU A 22 3.73 2.90 6.93
N GLY A 23 3.08 1.75 7.05
CA GLY A 23 1.85 1.60 7.81
C GLY A 23 2.09 1.53 9.33
N PRO A 24 1.01 1.49 10.14
CA PRO A 24 -0.38 1.46 9.71
C PRO A 24 -0.87 2.82 9.21
N TRP A 25 -1.73 2.82 8.19
CA TRP A 25 -2.51 3.99 7.82
C TRP A 25 -3.86 3.94 8.53
N ARG A 26 -4.34 5.12 8.94
CA ARG A 26 -5.65 5.29 9.58
C ARG A 26 -6.30 6.60 9.15
N ILE A 27 -7.59 6.68 9.41
CA ILE A 27 -8.36 7.90 9.23
C ILE A 27 -7.91 8.90 10.31
N GLY A 28 -7.46 10.07 9.88
CA GLY A 28 -7.06 11.18 10.72
C GLY A 28 -8.19 12.19 10.90
N ALA A 29 -7.85 13.32 11.52
CA ALA A 29 -8.74 14.47 11.60
C ALA A 29 -9.00 15.07 10.21
N HIS A 30 -10.05 15.88 10.11
CA HIS A 30 -10.40 16.64 8.89
C HIS A 30 -10.59 15.78 7.62
N GLY A 31 -10.90 14.49 7.79
CA GLY A 31 -11.12 13.57 6.68
C GLY A 31 -9.85 13.21 5.90
N GLY A 32 -8.68 13.40 6.52
CA GLY A 32 -7.40 12.96 5.97
C GLY A 32 -7.09 11.50 6.31
N ILE A 33 -6.12 10.93 5.60
CA ILE A 33 -5.46 9.67 5.96
C ILE A 33 -4.08 10.01 6.51
N VAL A 34 -3.74 9.41 7.65
CA VAL A 34 -2.49 9.66 8.36
C VAL A 34 -1.75 8.37 8.67
N ALA A 35 -0.44 8.47 8.87
CA ALA A 35 0.42 7.46 9.44
C ALA A 35 0.86 7.85 10.86
N ASP A 36 1.22 6.86 11.66
CA ASP A 36 1.74 7.09 13.02
C ASP A 36 3.25 7.37 13.04
N VAL A 37 3.93 7.15 11.91
CA VAL A 37 5.38 7.32 11.77
C VAL A 37 5.72 8.50 10.86
N PRO A 38 6.83 9.21 11.11
CA PRO A 38 7.29 10.29 10.25
C PRO A 38 7.50 9.83 8.80
N ILE A 39 7.17 10.71 7.86
CA ILE A 39 7.36 10.47 6.43
C ILE A 39 8.72 11.08 6.05
N ALA A 40 9.68 10.22 5.72
CA ALA A 40 11.06 10.65 5.44
C ALA A 40 11.15 11.67 4.29
N ASP A 41 10.34 11.48 3.24
CA ASP A 41 10.29 12.34 2.05
C ASP A 41 8.96 13.10 1.96
N GLY A 42 8.42 13.51 3.12
CA GLY A 42 7.18 14.28 3.20
C GLY A 42 7.34 15.69 2.61
N VAL A 43 6.25 16.22 2.06
CA VAL A 43 6.15 17.65 1.72
C VAL A 43 5.81 18.45 2.98
N GLU A 44 6.18 19.74 2.99
CA GLU A 44 5.86 20.67 4.08
C GLU A 44 4.36 20.62 4.43
N GLY A 45 4.06 20.57 5.73
CA GLY A 45 2.70 20.44 6.25
C GLY A 45 2.26 19.00 6.50
N THR A 46 2.99 17.99 5.99
CA THR A 46 2.67 16.58 6.30
C THR A 46 2.99 16.19 7.75
N GLU A 47 3.80 17.01 8.42
CA GLU A 47 4.25 16.86 9.80
C GLU A 47 3.36 17.53 10.84
N ASP A 48 2.28 18.22 10.46
CA ASP A 48 1.35 18.83 11.42
C ASP A 48 0.44 17.77 12.09
N THR A 49 1.06 16.97 12.96
CA THR A 49 0.40 15.89 13.66
C THR A 49 -0.66 16.39 14.65
N THR A 50 -0.58 17.66 15.07
CA THR A 50 -1.57 18.25 15.98
C THR A 50 -2.86 18.55 15.23
N PHE A 51 -2.76 19.06 14.00
CA PHE A 51 -3.90 19.35 13.15
C PHE A 51 -4.54 18.07 12.59
N TYR A 52 -3.74 17.18 11.99
CA TYR A 52 -4.28 15.97 11.33
C TYR A 52 -4.43 14.76 12.26
N GLY A 53 -3.88 14.83 13.47
CA GLY A 53 -3.87 13.71 14.41
C GLY A 53 -2.91 12.59 14.02
N GLY A 54 -1.93 12.85 13.14
CA GLY A 54 -0.89 11.94 12.63
C GLY A 54 -0.16 12.57 11.44
N TYR A 55 0.83 11.88 10.87
CA TYR A 55 1.57 12.36 9.70
C TYR A 55 0.73 12.19 8.42
N LEU A 56 0.46 13.27 7.69
CA LEU A 56 -0.50 13.29 6.59
C LEU A 56 -0.02 12.48 5.37
N ILE A 57 -0.85 11.54 4.93
CA ILE A 57 -0.67 10.76 3.70
C ILE A 57 -1.53 11.32 2.56
N CYS A 58 -2.79 11.65 2.85
CA CYS A 58 -3.74 12.12 1.86
C CYS A 58 -4.75 13.06 2.52
N GLU A 59 -4.93 14.24 1.94
CA GLU A 59 -5.84 15.25 2.45
C GLU A 59 -7.18 15.24 1.70
N THR A 60 -8.25 15.71 2.35
CA THR A 60 -9.56 15.97 1.70
C THR A 60 -10.17 14.74 1.04
N VAL A 61 -10.21 13.63 1.77
CA VAL A 61 -10.78 12.38 1.26
C VAL A 61 -12.28 12.30 1.60
N ALA A 62 -13.11 12.07 0.58
CA ALA A 62 -14.54 11.83 0.79
C ALA A 62 -14.75 10.65 1.74
N PRO A 63 -15.68 10.74 2.73
CA PRO A 63 -15.83 9.71 3.78
C PRO A 63 -15.97 8.28 3.24
N CYS A 64 -16.68 8.09 2.13
CA CYS A 64 -16.85 6.77 1.51
C CYS A 64 -15.55 6.12 0.98
N ASN A 65 -14.49 6.90 0.73
CA ASN A 65 -13.23 6.42 0.19
C ASN A 65 -12.17 6.19 1.28
N GLN A 66 -12.34 6.80 2.46
CA GLN A 66 -11.34 6.77 3.53
C GLN A 66 -10.97 5.35 3.98
N PRO A 67 -11.92 4.42 4.21
CA PRO A 67 -11.62 3.07 4.67
C PRO A 67 -10.77 2.28 3.66
N LEU A 68 -11.11 2.42 2.37
CA LEU A 68 -10.36 1.78 1.28
C LEU A 68 -8.92 2.29 1.22
N ILE A 69 -8.73 3.62 1.29
CA ILE A 69 -7.39 4.21 1.23
C ILE A 69 -6.58 3.85 2.47
N ALA A 70 -7.17 3.93 3.67
CA ALA A 70 -6.50 3.53 4.93
C ALA A 70 -6.12 2.03 4.97
N ALA A 71 -6.81 1.19 4.21
CA ALA A 71 -6.51 -0.24 4.09
C ALA A 71 -5.48 -0.56 2.98
N ALA A 72 -5.07 0.41 2.17
CA ALA A 72 -4.24 0.16 0.98
C ALA A 72 -2.92 -0.58 1.27
N PRO A 73 -2.13 -0.24 2.32
CA PRO A 73 -0.91 -1.00 2.65
C PRO A 73 -1.21 -2.46 3.03
N ASP A 74 -2.26 -2.68 3.83
CA ASP A 74 -2.66 -4.02 4.29
C ASP A 74 -3.17 -4.88 3.11
N LEU A 75 -3.93 -4.26 2.20
CA LEU A 75 -4.42 -4.89 0.98
C LEU A 75 -3.26 -5.30 0.06
N LEU A 76 -2.29 -4.40 -0.16
CA LEU A 76 -1.12 -4.71 -1.00
C LEU A 76 -0.32 -5.87 -0.40
N ALA A 77 0.01 -5.80 0.90
CA ALA A 77 0.74 -6.87 1.59
C ALA A 77 0.01 -8.22 1.51
N ALA A 78 -1.31 -8.22 1.68
CA ALA A 78 -2.11 -9.44 1.59
C ALA A 78 -2.14 -10.02 0.16
N LEU A 79 -2.28 -9.17 -0.87
CA LEU A 79 -2.25 -9.59 -2.26
C LEU A 79 -0.89 -10.16 -2.66
N GLU A 80 0.20 -9.50 -2.29
CA GLU A 80 1.55 -10.03 -2.54
C GLU A 80 1.75 -11.40 -1.88
N ARG A 81 1.28 -11.57 -0.64
CA ARG A 81 1.38 -12.85 0.06
C ARG A 81 0.57 -13.94 -0.64
N LEU A 82 -0.64 -13.62 -1.10
CA LEU A 82 -1.46 -14.54 -1.88
C LEU A 82 -0.78 -14.96 -3.20
N LEU A 83 -0.18 -14.02 -3.93
CA LEU A 83 0.54 -14.31 -5.17
C LEU A 83 1.74 -15.22 -4.93
N ARG A 84 2.52 -14.97 -3.85
CA ARG A 84 3.64 -15.84 -3.45
C ARG A 84 3.18 -17.27 -3.13
N THR A 85 2.05 -17.43 -2.44
CA THR A 85 1.49 -18.77 -2.14
C THR A 85 0.93 -19.49 -3.37
N LYS A 86 0.44 -18.78 -4.39
CA LYS A 86 -0.04 -19.42 -5.63
C LYS A 86 1.09 -19.88 -6.54
N ALA A 87 2.23 -19.18 -6.52
CA ALA A 87 3.42 -19.58 -7.27
C ALA A 87 4.08 -20.86 -6.71
N THR A 88 3.77 -21.23 -5.46
CA THR A 88 4.24 -22.44 -4.78
C THR A 88 3.12 -23.49 -4.78
N HIS A 89 3.05 -24.31 -5.82
CA HIS A 89 2.07 -25.41 -5.98
C HIS A 89 2.29 -26.59 -5.00
N SER A 90 2.39 -26.32 -3.71
CA SER A 90 2.48 -27.34 -2.66
C SER A 90 1.59 -26.92 -1.50
N GLU A 91 0.46 -27.62 -1.36
CA GLU A 91 -0.56 -27.64 -0.29
C GLU A 91 -0.68 -26.43 0.65
N PRO A 92 -1.92 -25.91 0.89
CA PRO A 92 -2.14 -24.83 1.84
C PRO A 92 -1.93 -25.34 3.28
N THR A 93 -0.68 -25.41 3.71
CA THR A 93 -0.35 -25.54 5.13
C THR A 93 -0.65 -24.18 5.77
N CYS A 94 -1.73 -24.13 6.56
CA CYS A 94 -1.88 -23.05 7.51
C CYS A 94 -0.57 -22.96 8.33
N PRO A 95 0.08 -21.79 8.42
CA PRO A 95 1.22 -21.63 9.30
C PRO A 95 0.76 -21.99 10.72
N LEU A 96 1.54 -22.82 11.42
CA LEU A 96 1.20 -23.24 12.79
C LEU A 96 1.11 -22.03 13.77
N ASP A 97 1.72 -20.90 13.41
CA ASP A 97 1.84 -19.71 14.27
C ASP A 97 1.41 -18.38 13.60
N GLY A 98 0.42 -18.37 12.69
CA GLY A 98 -0.07 -17.09 12.16
C GLY A 98 -1.25 -17.16 11.19
N PRO A 99 -1.94 -16.02 10.94
CA PRO A 99 -3.09 -15.99 10.05
C PRO A 99 -2.67 -16.36 8.63
N CYS A 100 -3.39 -17.30 8.03
CA CYS A 100 -3.20 -17.78 6.67
C CYS A 100 -3.30 -16.66 5.62
N ALA A 101 -2.67 -16.81 4.43
CA ALA A 101 -2.67 -15.79 3.36
C ALA A 101 -4.07 -15.23 3.07
N SER A 102 -5.05 -16.13 2.93
CA SER A 102 -6.45 -15.77 2.72
C SER A 102 -7.11 -15.11 3.93
N CYS A 103 -6.69 -15.42 5.15
CA CYS A 103 -7.17 -14.81 6.39
C CYS A 103 -6.80 -13.32 6.44
N GLN A 104 -5.53 -12.97 6.17
CA GLN A 104 -5.10 -11.56 6.10
C GLN A 104 -5.79 -10.80 4.97
N ALA A 105 -5.97 -11.43 3.80
CA ALA A 105 -6.70 -10.81 2.69
C ALA A 105 -8.15 -10.49 3.07
N ARG A 106 -8.84 -11.40 3.76
CA ARG A 106 -10.20 -11.15 4.26
C ARG A 106 -10.23 -10.00 5.27
N SER A 107 -9.29 -9.95 6.20
CA SER A 107 -9.18 -8.84 7.17
C SER A 107 -8.92 -7.49 6.48
N ALA A 108 -8.01 -7.44 5.52
CA ALA A 108 -7.71 -6.22 4.77
C ALA A 108 -8.93 -5.75 3.94
N ILE A 109 -9.65 -6.67 3.30
CA ILE A 109 -10.90 -6.36 2.58
C ILE A 109 -11.98 -5.85 3.54
N ALA A 110 -12.14 -6.49 4.71
CA ALA A 110 -13.11 -6.05 5.70
C ALA A 110 -12.83 -4.62 6.16
N LYS A 111 -11.55 -4.30 6.46
CA LYS A 111 -11.12 -2.93 6.78
C LYS A 111 -11.45 -1.95 5.65
N ALA A 112 -11.22 -2.34 4.40
CA ALA A 112 -11.50 -1.49 3.23
C ALA A 112 -13.00 -1.25 2.97
N GLN A 113 -13.87 -2.11 3.49
CA GLN A 113 -15.32 -2.06 3.30
C GLN A 113 -16.08 -1.52 4.52
N GLU A 114 -15.38 -1.25 5.62
CA GLU A 114 -15.96 -0.66 6.81
C GLU A 114 -16.57 0.70 6.44
N ARG A 115 -17.78 1.00 6.91
CA ARG A 115 -18.39 2.32 6.64
C ARG A 115 -17.71 3.35 7.53
N ALA A 116 -17.12 4.38 6.92
CA ALA A 116 -16.79 5.61 7.65
C ALA A 116 -18.10 6.20 8.21
N SER A 117 -18.17 6.28 9.54
CA SER A 117 -19.35 6.81 10.26
C SER A 117 -19.39 8.33 10.23
#